data_AF-F1Z982-F1
#
_entry.id   AF-F1Z982-F1
#
_cell.length_a   1.000
_cell.length_b   1.000
_cell.length_c   1.000
_cell.angle_alpha   90.00
_cell.angle_beta   90.00
_cell.angle_gamma   90.00
#
_symmetry.space_group_name_H-M   'P 1'
#
loop_
_entity.id
_entity.type
_entity.pdbx_description
1 polymer ?
#
loop_
_entity_poly.entity_id
_entity_poly.type
_entity_poly.pdbx_seq_one_letter_code
_entity_poly.pdbx_strand_id
1 'polypeptide(L)'
;MLTLVAGAVVAVPAAHAGTVTVTLPRLAIAEYKKPYVAGWIEPAGGGAARSLFVWYDIHRGGNEPGTKWLSELRSWWRKSGRMLQLPADGVSGATRGPGTYTIPLPSGLAPGNYVVSVEAGREHGGRELVSVPVTVPGGGGHGSGKTELGAVVVSAR
;
A
#
# COMPACT_ATOMS: atom_id res chain seq x y z
N MET A 1 -14.29 -6.02 54.62
CA MET A 1 -14.36 -5.10 53.46
C MET A 1 -13.21 -5.50 52.53
N LEU A 2 -13.52 -6.14 51.40
CA LEU A 2 -12.53 -6.69 50.47
C LEU A 2 -12.42 -5.74 49.27
N THR A 3 -11.33 -4.98 49.18
CA THR A 3 -11.07 -4.07 48.07
C THR A 3 -10.45 -4.83 46.91
N LEU A 4 -11.23 -5.04 45.84
CA LEU A 4 -10.73 -5.54 44.56
C LEU A 4 -10.04 -4.38 43.84
N VAL A 5 -8.73 -4.47 43.61
CA VAL A 5 -7.99 -3.54 42.74
C VAL A 5 -8.07 -4.07 41.32
N ALA A 6 -8.90 -3.43 40.48
CA ALA A 6 -8.94 -3.69 39.04
C ALA A 6 -7.72 -3.03 38.39
N GLY A 7 -6.77 -3.85 37.92
CA GLY A 7 -5.62 -3.38 37.15
C GLY A 7 -6.04 -2.90 35.76
N ALA A 8 -5.86 -1.61 35.50
CA ALA A 8 -6.04 -1.06 34.16
C ALA A 8 -4.92 -1.55 33.24
N VAL A 9 -5.26 -2.39 32.26
CA VAL A 9 -4.35 -2.75 31.17
C VAL A 9 -4.25 -1.54 30.25
N VAL A 10 -3.13 -0.82 30.31
CA VAL A 10 -2.81 0.22 29.33
C VAL A 10 -2.39 -0.48 28.04
N ALA A 11 -3.24 -0.43 27.03
CA ALA A 11 -2.89 -0.88 25.68
C ALA A 11 -1.80 0.05 25.11
N VAL A 12 -0.55 -0.40 25.13
CA VAL A 12 0.53 0.29 24.42
C VAL A 12 0.25 0.12 22.92
N PRO A 13 0.13 1.19 22.12
CA PRO A 13 -0.05 1.05 20.69
C PRO A 13 1.16 0.30 20.12
N ALA A 14 0.92 -0.84 19.48
CA ALA A 14 1.97 -1.60 18.85
C ALA A 14 2.64 -0.72 17.79
N ALA A 15 3.93 -0.43 17.98
CA ALA A 15 4.70 0.35 17.02
C ALA A 15 4.62 -0.33 15.63
N HIS A 16 4.43 0.47 14.59
CA HIS A 16 4.44 -0.01 13.21
C HIS A 16 5.78 -0.65 12.88
N ALA A 17 5.78 -1.73 12.08
CA ALA A 17 6.98 -2.50 11.73
C ALA A 17 7.94 -1.78 10.75
N GLY A 18 7.75 -0.47 10.54
CA GLY A 18 8.49 0.35 9.59
C GLY A 18 7.59 1.13 8.64
N THR A 19 8.10 1.46 7.45
CA THR A 19 7.44 2.32 6.46
C THR A 19 7.75 1.92 5.02
N VAL A 20 6.80 2.16 4.13
CA VAL A 20 6.98 2.19 2.67
C VAL A 20 6.80 3.64 2.22
N THR A 21 7.79 4.18 1.52
CA THR A 21 7.76 5.53 0.94
C THR A 21 7.64 5.39 -0.57
N VAL A 22 6.64 6.06 -1.15
CA VAL A 22 6.31 5.98 -2.58
C VAL A 22 6.37 7.36 -3.18
N THR A 23 7.14 7.52 -4.25
CA THR A 23 7.22 8.76 -5.02
C THR A 23 6.40 8.63 -6.30
N LEU A 24 5.50 9.58 -6.54
CA LEU A 24 4.77 9.74 -7.78
C LEU A 24 5.40 10.89 -8.58
N PRO A 25 5.98 10.63 -9.76
CA PRO A 25 6.63 11.66 -10.56
C PRO A 25 5.58 12.56 -11.23
N ARG A 26 6.01 13.77 -11.61
CA ARG A 26 5.21 14.63 -12.48
C ARG A 26 5.39 14.17 -13.92
N LEU A 27 4.29 13.82 -14.58
CA LEU A 27 4.29 13.43 -15.99
C LEU A 27 3.93 14.63 -16.87
N ALA A 28 4.67 14.80 -17.98
CA ALA A 28 4.42 15.81 -18.99
C ALA A 28 3.38 15.31 -20.01
N ILE A 29 2.12 15.18 -19.58
CA ILE A 29 1.00 14.74 -20.41
C ILE A 29 -0.08 15.81 -20.49
N ALA A 30 -0.81 15.87 -21.61
CA ALA A 30 -1.78 16.92 -21.89
C ALA A 30 -2.91 16.99 -20.85
N GLU A 31 -3.36 15.84 -20.34
CA GLU A 31 -4.32 15.78 -19.24
C GLU A 31 -3.80 14.88 -18.12
N TYR A 32 -3.38 15.51 -17.02
CA TYR A 32 -2.90 14.77 -15.85
C TYR A 32 -4.09 14.27 -15.02
N LYS A 33 -4.47 13.00 -15.23
CA LYS A 33 -5.30 12.27 -14.27
C LYS A 33 -4.42 11.75 -13.12
N LYS A 34 -4.95 11.60 -11.90
CA LYS A 34 -4.18 10.96 -10.83
C LYS A 34 -4.18 9.43 -11.05
N PRO A 35 -3.04 8.73 -10.94
CA PRO A 35 -3.02 7.29 -11.12
C PRO A 35 -3.73 6.58 -9.96
N TYR A 36 -4.20 5.38 -10.23
CA TYR A 36 -4.54 4.43 -9.18
C TYR A 36 -3.26 3.76 -8.72
N VAL A 37 -3.10 3.55 -7.42
CA VAL A 37 -1.87 2.99 -6.87
C VAL A 37 -2.20 2.02 -5.75
N ALA A 38 -1.61 0.83 -5.74
CA ALA A 38 -1.72 -0.09 -4.62
C ALA A 38 -0.33 -0.52 -4.14
N GLY A 39 -0.22 -0.72 -2.83
CA GLY A 39 0.95 -1.34 -2.22
C GLY A 39 0.54 -2.56 -1.40
N TRP A 40 1.34 -3.62 -1.46
CA TRP A 40 1.14 -4.83 -0.67
C TRP A 40 2.47 -5.46 -0.25
N ILE A 41 2.42 -6.32 0.75
CA ILE A 41 3.57 -7.08 1.26
C ILE A 41 3.29 -8.58 1.22
N GLU A 42 4.30 -9.37 0.84
CA GLU A 42 4.23 -10.83 0.75
C GLU A 42 5.45 -11.47 1.42
N PRO A 43 5.29 -12.58 2.17
CA PRO A 43 6.43 -13.36 2.63
C PRO A 43 7.22 -13.92 1.43
N ALA A 44 8.55 -13.83 1.45
CA ALA A 44 9.40 -14.30 0.35
C ALA A 44 9.33 -15.83 0.15
N GLY A 45 9.03 -16.59 1.22
CA GLY A 45 8.84 -18.04 1.18
C GLY A 45 7.48 -18.49 0.63
N GLY A 46 6.65 -17.57 0.15
CA GLY A 46 5.26 -17.86 -0.23
C GLY A 46 4.27 -17.66 0.91
N GLY A 47 3.07 -17.22 0.58
CA GLY A 47 2.04 -16.89 1.56
C GLY A 47 1.02 -15.90 1.01
N ALA A 48 0.04 -15.54 1.84
CA ALA A 48 -0.99 -14.58 1.46
C ALA A 48 -0.43 -13.16 1.38
N ALA A 49 -0.75 -12.46 0.29
CA ALA A 49 -0.47 -11.05 0.15
C ALA A 49 -1.34 -10.23 1.10
N ARG A 50 -0.72 -9.27 1.81
CA ARG A 50 -1.42 -8.30 2.65
C ARG A 50 -1.37 -6.93 1.99
N SER A 51 -2.54 -6.41 1.59
CA SER A 51 -2.67 -5.03 1.12
C SER A 51 -2.27 -4.05 2.22
N LEU A 52 -1.40 -3.09 1.87
CA LEU A 52 -0.96 -2.00 2.74
C LEU A 52 -1.80 -0.75 2.48
N PHE A 53 -2.01 -0.43 1.21
CA PHE A 53 -2.83 0.69 0.79
C PHE A 53 -3.36 0.48 -0.64
N VAL A 54 -4.45 1.17 -0.98
CA VAL A 54 -4.92 1.40 -2.34
C VAL A 54 -5.46 2.83 -2.46
N TRP A 55 -4.95 3.57 -3.43
CA TRP A 55 -5.41 4.91 -3.80
C TRP A 55 -6.21 4.84 -5.08
N TYR A 56 -7.47 5.23 -5.00
CA TYR A 56 -8.40 5.24 -6.13
C TYR A 56 -9.44 6.35 -5.95
N ASP A 57 -10.32 6.53 -6.93
CA ASP A 57 -11.32 7.60 -6.89
C ASP A 57 -12.49 7.24 -5.95
N ILE A 58 -12.25 7.28 -4.64
CA ILE A 58 -13.17 6.78 -3.61
C ILE A 58 -14.53 7.50 -3.58
N HIS A 59 -14.63 8.69 -4.14
CA HIS A 59 -15.85 9.50 -4.12
C HIS A 59 -16.62 9.48 -5.44
N ARG A 60 -16.07 8.84 -6.49
CA ARG A 60 -16.71 8.76 -7.79
C ARG A 60 -17.75 7.64 -7.80
N GLY A 61 -19.01 8.02 -7.98
CA GLY A 61 -20.15 7.13 -8.13
C GLY A 61 -20.80 7.21 -9.52
N GLY A 62 -22.03 6.72 -9.63
CA GLY A 62 -22.81 6.75 -10.88
C GLY A 62 -22.41 5.64 -11.85
N ASN A 63 -22.51 5.93 -13.15
CA ASN A 63 -22.28 4.95 -14.23
C ASN A 63 -20.81 4.50 -14.34
N GLU A 64 -19.88 5.26 -13.78
CA GLU A 64 -18.45 4.94 -13.76
C GLU A 64 -17.91 5.06 -12.32
N PRO A 65 -18.23 4.09 -11.45
CA PRO A 65 -17.76 4.14 -10.07
C PRO A 65 -16.24 4.09 -10.04
N GLY A 66 -15.62 4.73 -9.05
CA GLY A 66 -14.17 4.73 -8.88
C GLY A 66 -13.56 3.33 -8.76
N THR A 67 -14.36 2.32 -8.41
CA THR A 67 -13.92 0.92 -8.37
C THR A 67 -13.73 0.29 -9.76
N LYS A 68 -14.30 0.88 -10.83
CA LYS A 68 -14.26 0.37 -12.21
C LYS A 68 -12.84 0.03 -12.68
N TRP A 69 -11.87 0.89 -12.35
CA TRP A 69 -10.50 0.80 -12.85
C TRP A 69 -9.53 0.09 -11.89
N LEU A 70 -10.01 -0.43 -10.76
CA LEU A 70 -9.15 -1.16 -9.82
C LEU A 70 -8.57 -2.46 -10.39
N SER A 71 -9.25 -3.05 -11.37
CA SER A 71 -8.75 -4.23 -12.11
C SER A 71 -7.53 -3.93 -12.98
N GLU A 72 -7.26 -2.66 -13.31
CA GLU A 72 -6.05 -2.24 -14.03
C GLU A 72 -4.79 -2.35 -13.17
N LEU A 73 -4.92 -2.34 -11.85
CA LEU A 73 -3.88 -2.76 -10.91
C LEU A 73 -3.79 -4.30 -10.89
N ARG A 74 -3.47 -4.89 -12.05
CA ARG A 74 -3.66 -6.32 -12.35
C ARG A 74 -2.96 -7.25 -11.37
N SER A 75 -1.75 -6.92 -10.92
CA SER A 75 -1.00 -7.80 -10.01
C SER A 75 -1.64 -7.77 -8.62
N TRP A 76 -1.89 -6.58 -8.08
CA TRP A 76 -2.60 -6.41 -6.83
C TRP A 76 -4.02 -6.98 -6.86
N TRP A 77 -4.77 -6.73 -7.93
CA TRP A 77 -6.16 -7.16 -8.09
C TRP A 77 -6.30 -8.68 -7.99
N ARG A 78 -5.36 -9.42 -8.59
CA ARG A 78 -5.34 -10.89 -8.53
C ARG A 78 -4.94 -11.44 -7.18
N LYS A 79 -4.03 -10.75 -6.47
CA LYS A 79 -3.49 -11.20 -5.19
C LYS A 79 -4.41 -10.91 -4.01
N SER A 80 -5.03 -9.73 -4.00
CA SER A 80 -5.86 -9.27 -2.87
C SER A 80 -7.06 -8.44 -3.31
N GLY A 81 -6.90 -7.57 -4.32
CA GLY A 81 -7.89 -6.54 -4.64
C GLY A 81 -9.29 -7.06 -4.94
N ARG A 82 -9.44 -8.12 -5.75
CA ARG A 82 -10.75 -8.66 -6.14
C ARG A 82 -11.55 -9.28 -4.99
N MET A 83 -10.90 -9.57 -3.87
CA MET A 83 -11.50 -10.19 -2.69
C MET A 83 -11.83 -9.17 -1.60
N LEU A 84 -11.40 -7.92 -1.75
CA LEU A 84 -11.65 -6.86 -0.79
C LEU A 84 -13.04 -6.27 -0.98
N GLN A 85 -13.76 -6.08 0.11
CA GLN A 85 -14.90 -5.18 0.16
C GLN A 85 -14.38 -3.74 0.24
N LEU A 86 -14.76 -2.91 -0.73
CA LEU A 86 -14.21 -1.56 -0.88
C LEU A 86 -15.30 -0.49 -0.67
N PRO A 87 -14.97 0.65 -0.04
CA PRO A 87 -13.68 0.98 0.55
C PRO A 87 -13.36 0.13 1.80
N ALA A 88 -12.10 -0.30 1.91
CA ALA A 88 -11.58 -1.08 3.02
C ALA A 88 -10.87 -0.17 4.03
N ASP A 89 -11.26 -0.27 5.31
CA ASP A 89 -10.70 0.54 6.39
C ASP A 89 -9.19 0.34 6.54
N GLY A 90 -8.47 1.46 6.73
CA GLY A 90 -7.02 1.48 6.88
C GLY A 90 -6.22 1.17 5.60
N VAL A 91 -6.89 0.73 4.51
CA VAL A 91 -6.24 0.39 3.23
C VAL A 91 -6.64 1.39 2.15
N SER A 92 -7.91 1.76 2.05
CA SER A 92 -8.42 2.62 0.98
C SER A 92 -8.15 4.10 1.24
N GLY A 93 -7.79 4.84 0.18
CA GLY A 93 -7.66 6.29 0.21
C GLY A 93 -7.88 6.93 -1.16
N ALA A 94 -8.04 8.25 -1.18
CA ALA A 94 -8.20 9.00 -2.43
C ALA A 94 -6.92 9.01 -3.28
N THR A 95 -7.08 9.09 -4.60
CA THR A 95 -5.96 9.25 -5.55
C THR A 95 -5.04 10.41 -5.18
N ARG A 96 -3.74 10.21 -5.41
CA ARG A 96 -2.67 11.15 -5.05
C ARG A 96 -2.04 11.78 -6.30
N GLY A 97 -1.62 13.03 -6.17
CA GLY A 97 -0.91 13.76 -7.24
C GLY A 97 0.59 13.46 -7.21
N PRO A 98 1.40 14.20 -7.99
CA PRO A 98 2.86 14.11 -7.87
C PRO A 98 3.32 14.48 -6.46
N GLY A 99 4.27 13.72 -5.92
CA GLY A 99 4.78 13.92 -4.56
C GLY A 99 5.32 12.63 -3.95
N THR A 100 5.82 12.74 -2.72
CA THR A 100 6.32 11.60 -1.94
C THR A 100 5.40 11.32 -0.76
N TYR A 101 5.02 10.06 -0.60
CA TYR A 101 4.01 9.62 0.36
C TYR A 101 4.58 8.48 1.20
N THR A 102 4.52 8.63 2.53
CA THR A 102 5.00 7.61 3.48
C THR A 102 3.81 6.89 4.10
N ILE A 103 3.83 5.56 4.03
CA ILE A 103 2.78 4.67 4.52
C ILE A 103 3.41 3.75 5.58
N PRO A 104 2.82 3.62 6.78
CA PRO A 104 3.34 2.71 7.79
C PRO A 104 3.16 1.25 7.38
N LEU A 105 4.14 0.41 7.71
CA LEU A 105 3.94 -1.04 7.67
C LEU A 105 3.03 -1.48 8.82
N PRO A 106 2.22 -2.53 8.65
CA PRO A 106 1.39 -3.05 9.72
C PRO A 106 2.27 -3.51 10.89
N SER A 107 1.77 -3.34 12.12
CA SER A 107 2.39 -3.95 13.28
C SER A 107 2.24 -5.47 13.25
N GLY A 108 3.07 -6.18 14.02
CA GLY A 108 2.97 -7.63 14.17
C GLY A 108 3.35 -8.44 12.92
N LEU A 109 4.19 -7.90 12.04
CA LEU A 109 4.85 -8.72 11.03
C LEU A 109 5.81 -9.69 11.72
N ALA A 110 5.73 -10.97 11.36
CA ALA A 110 6.67 -11.97 11.86
C ALA A 110 8.09 -11.66 11.35
N PRO A 111 9.15 -11.96 12.12
CA PRO A 111 10.51 -11.86 11.61
C PRO A 111 10.71 -12.74 10.37
N GLY A 112 11.32 -12.19 9.32
CA GLY A 112 11.58 -12.93 8.08
C GLY A 112 11.80 -12.05 6.85
N ASN A 113 11.93 -12.70 5.70
CA ASN A 113 12.11 -12.05 4.41
C ASN A 113 10.75 -11.81 3.74
N TYR A 114 10.58 -10.61 3.20
CA TYR A 114 9.37 -10.15 2.54
C TYR A 114 9.70 -9.47 1.21
N VAL A 115 8.69 -9.33 0.37
CA VAL A 115 8.70 -8.46 -0.80
C VAL A 115 7.57 -7.45 -0.62
N VAL A 116 7.92 -6.17 -0.62
CA VAL A 116 6.95 -5.07 -0.72
C VAL A 116 6.84 -4.69 -2.19
N SER A 117 5.61 -4.68 -2.71
CA SER A 117 5.34 -4.29 -4.08
C SER A 117 4.43 -3.08 -4.13
N VAL A 118 4.69 -2.19 -5.07
CA VAL A 118 3.89 -1.00 -5.37
C VAL A 118 3.56 -1.01 -6.85
N GLU A 119 2.28 -0.97 -7.17
CA GLU A 119 1.75 -0.95 -8.53
C GLU A 119 1.01 0.37 -8.77
N ALA A 120 1.27 1.02 -9.90
CA ALA A 120 0.51 2.14 -10.39
C ALA A 120 -0.18 1.77 -11.71
N GLY A 121 -1.37 2.31 -11.94
CA GLY A 121 -2.14 2.11 -13.16
C GLY A 121 -3.01 3.32 -13.51
N ARG A 122 -3.23 3.55 -14.80
CA ARG A 122 -4.15 4.57 -15.33
C ARG A 122 -5.25 3.93 -16.16
N GLU A 123 -6.39 4.60 -16.23
CA GLU A 123 -7.45 4.28 -17.18
C GLU A 123 -6.88 4.20 -18.60
N HIS A 124 -7.03 3.03 -19.23
CA HIS A 124 -6.59 2.75 -20.60
C HIS A 124 -5.09 3.04 -20.90
N GLY A 125 -4.21 3.06 -19.88
CA GLY A 125 -2.86 3.61 -20.04
C GLY A 125 -1.75 2.89 -19.28
N GLY A 126 -0.75 3.69 -18.87
CA GLY A 126 0.49 3.25 -18.25
C GLY A 126 0.25 2.42 -16.98
N ARG A 127 1.00 1.32 -16.89
CA ARG A 127 1.05 0.44 -15.72
C ARG A 127 2.50 0.21 -15.35
N GLU A 128 2.79 0.27 -14.07
CA GLU A 128 4.13 0.03 -13.57
C GLU A 128 4.10 -0.67 -12.22
N LEU A 129 5.04 -1.59 -12.03
CA LEU A 129 5.20 -2.35 -10.80
C LEU A 129 6.66 -2.24 -10.34
N VAL A 130 6.84 -1.86 -9.08
CA VAL A 130 8.13 -1.88 -8.39
C VAL A 130 8.04 -2.85 -7.23
N SER A 131 8.98 -3.78 -7.14
CA SER A 131 9.08 -4.75 -6.04
C SER A 131 10.41 -4.58 -5.31
N VAL A 132 10.35 -4.51 -3.99
CA VAL A 132 11.47 -4.24 -3.09
C VAL A 132 11.55 -5.38 -2.06
N PRO A 133 12.59 -6.23 -2.15
CA PRO A 133 12.88 -7.18 -1.09
C PRO A 133 13.27 -6.46 0.21
N VAL A 134 12.82 -6.97 1.35
CA VAL A 134 13.14 -6.44 2.68
C VAL A 134 13.13 -7.54 3.74
N THR A 135 14.02 -7.46 4.71
CA THR A 135 14.01 -8.31 5.91
C THR A 135 13.37 -7.56 7.08
N VAL A 136 12.46 -8.20 7.80
CA VAL A 136 11.82 -7.66 9.01
C VAL A 136 12.32 -8.46 10.21
N PRO A 137 12.66 -7.83 11.34
CA PRO A 137 12.88 -6.39 11.55
C PRO A 137 14.24 -5.90 11.00
N GLY A 138 14.47 -4.59 11.05
CA GLY A 138 15.78 -3.94 10.86
C GLY A 138 16.31 -3.83 9.42
N GLY A 139 15.65 -4.46 8.43
CA GLY A 139 16.06 -4.37 7.03
C GLY A 139 15.59 -3.09 6.33
N GLY A 140 16.11 -2.89 5.13
CA GLY A 140 15.67 -1.83 4.24
C GLY A 140 15.94 -2.19 2.79
N GLY A 141 15.25 -1.52 1.89
CA GLY A 141 15.38 -1.75 0.46
C GLY A 141 14.88 -0.57 -0.34
N HIS A 142 15.28 -0.49 -1.60
CA HIS A 142 14.80 0.53 -2.52
C HIS A 142 14.63 -0.04 -3.92
N GLY A 143 13.75 0.58 -4.69
CA GLY A 143 13.55 0.36 -6.11
C GLY A 143 13.00 1.64 -6.75
N SER A 144 12.92 1.66 -8.07
CA SER A 144 12.37 2.80 -8.79
C SER A 144 11.62 2.36 -10.03
N GLY A 145 10.51 3.02 -10.31
CA GLY A 145 9.90 2.96 -11.62
C GLY A 145 10.62 3.89 -12.61
N LYS A 146 10.15 3.85 -13.85
CA LYS A 146 10.63 4.60 -15.00
C LYS A 146 9.60 5.62 -15.47
N THR A 147 8.31 5.36 -15.22
CA THR A 147 7.22 6.17 -15.75
C THR A 147 6.24 6.57 -14.65
N GLU A 148 5.36 5.67 -14.23
CA GLU A 148 4.27 5.95 -13.29
C GLU A 148 4.74 6.03 -11.83
N LEU A 149 5.83 5.34 -11.51
CA LEU A 149 6.43 5.32 -10.17
C LEU A 149 7.83 5.92 -10.20
N GLY A 150 8.14 6.72 -9.20
CA GLY A 150 9.49 7.17 -8.88
C GLY A 150 10.16 6.21 -7.91
N ALA A 151 10.94 6.76 -6.97
CA ALA A 151 11.55 5.98 -5.90
C ALA A 151 10.49 5.33 -4.99
N VAL A 152 10.69 4.03 -4.71
CA VAL A 152 10.01 3.26 -3.67
C VAL A 152 11.06 2.83 -2.66
N VAL A 153 10.92 3.27 -1.42
CA VAL A 153 11.88 2.99 -0.35
C VAL A 153 11.16 2.30 0.80
N VAL A 154 11.73 1.19 1.27
CA VAL A 154 11.18 0.41 2.37
C VAL A 154 12.18 0.42 3.52
N SER A 155 11.67 0.67 4.72
CA SER A 155 12.40 0.52 5.98
C SER A 155 11.56 -0.38 6.87
N ALA A 156 12.16 -1.46 7.36
CA ALA A 156 11.60 -2.31 8.39
C ALA A 156 12.32 -2.02 9.72
N ARG A 157 11.56 -1.87 10.79
CA ARG A 157 12.06 -1.51 12.13
C ARG A 157 11.93 -2.68 13.07
#